data_AF-A0A2V9KFN4-F1
#
_entry.id   AF-A0A2V9KFN4-F1
#
_cell.length_a   1.000
_cell.length_b   1.000
_cell.length_c   1.000
_cell.angle_alpha   90.00
_cell.angle_beta   90.00
_cell.angle_gamma   90.00
#
_symmetry.space_group_name_H-M   'P 1'
#
loop_
_entity.id
_entity.type
_entity.pdbx_description
1 polymer ?
#
loop_
_entity_poly.entity_id
_entity_poly.type
_entity_poly.pdbx_seq_one_letter_code
_entity_poly.pdbx_strand_id
1 'polypeptide(L)'
;MVQEWGCSYQLSHTSQSFDRNGGTGAVFVSPSDPSCPPFAQSPVDWVQIMGAQSQNGGYVVYYWVAQNNTGSARGVGVNIAGQPFMVFQAP
;
A
#
# COMPACT_ATOMS: atom_id res chain seq x y z
N MET A 1 13.86 8.42 -15.36
CA MET A 1 13.28 8.21 -14.01
C MET A 1 11.89 8.82 -14.03
N VAL A 2 10.85 7.99 -14.20
CA VAL A 2 9.46 8.48 -14.31
C VAL A 2 8.88 8.66 -12.92
N GLN A 3 9.19 9.80 -12.31
CA GLN A 3 8.39 10.33 -11.22
C GLN A 3 7.72 11.61 -11.75
N GLU A 4 6.39 11.60 -11.68
CA GLU A 4 5.60 12.79 -11.34
C GLU A 4 5.36 13.84 -12.44
N TRP A 5 4.16 13.78 -13.03
CA TRP A 5 3.51 14.94 -13.65
C TRP A 5 3.00 15.93 -12.58
N GLY A 6 3.82 16.28 -11.60
CA GLY A 6 3.46 17.21 -10.51
C GLY A 6 2.27 16.78 -9.64
N CYS A 7 1.92 15.49 -9.63
CA CYS A 7 0.77 15.00 -8.89
C CYS A 7 1.12 14.85 -7.40
N SER A 8 0.36 15.49 -6.53
CA SER A 8 0.43 15.19 -5.10
C SER A 8 -0.57 14.10 -4.75
N TYR A 9 -0.23 13.28 -3.76
CA TYR A 9 -1.05 12.15 -3.34
C TYR A 9 -1.23 12.17 -1.83
N GLN A 10 -2.44 11.82 -1.40
CA GLN A 10 -2.77 11.64 0.00
C GLN A 10 -3.35 10.25 0.22
N LEU A 11 -2.77 9.51 1.16
CA LEU A 11 -3.31 8.22 1.60
C LEU A 11 -4.43 8.44 2.62
N SER A 12 -5.48 7.63 2.58
CA SER A 12 -6.52 7.63 3.62
C SER A 12 -5.99 7.20 4.99
N HIS A 13 -4.95 6.37 5.01
CA HIS A 13 -4.18 6.00 6.19
C HIS A 13 -2.74 5.65 5.79
N THR A 14 -1.79 5.86 6.70
CA THR A 14 -0.36 5.62 6.45
C THR A 14 0.15 4.32 7.06
N SER A 15 -0.71 3.57 7.74
CA SER A 15 -0.34 2.28 8.30
C SER A 15 -1.53 1.36 8.49
N GLN A 16 -1.29 0.06 8.39
CA GLN A 16 -2.29 -0.97 8.68
C GLN A 16 -1.65 -2.14 9.44
N SER A 17 -2.39 -2.67 10.40
CA SER A 17 -1.98 -3.82 11.20
C SER A 17 -2.80 -5.04 10.84
N PHE A 18 -2.15 -6.20 10.82
CA PHE A 18 -2.74 -7.50 10.57
C PHE A 18 -2.43 -8.47 11.70
N ASP A 19 -3.31 -9.46 11.88
CA ASP A 19 -3.01 -10.60 12.71
C ASP A 19 -1.99 -11.54 12.02
N ARG A 20 -1.67 -12.64 12.69
CA ARG A 20 -0.77 -13.68 12.18
C ARG A 20 -1.15 -14.17 10.78
N ASN A 21 -2.44 -14.31 10.49
CA ASN A 21 -2.92 -14.88 9.23
C ASN A 21 -2.71 -13.93 8.06
N GLY A 22 -2.64 -12.63 8.32
CA GLY A 22 -2.53 -11.63 7.27
C GLY A 22 -3.86 -11.48 6.54
N GLY A 23 -3.80 -11.37 5.22
CA GLY A 23 -4.97 -11.24 4.36
C GLY A 23 -4.92 -10.01 3.46
N THR A 24 -6.07 -9.70 2.86
CA THR A 24 -6.19 -8.59 1.91
C THR A 24 -6.33 -7.26 2.63
N GLY A 25 -5.52 -6.29 2.22
CA GLY A 25 -5.62 -4.89 2.61
C GLY A 25 -5.97 -3.99 1.43
N ALA A 26 -6.46 -2.81 1.74
CA ALA A 26 -6.74 -1.77 0.76
C ALA A 26 -6.44 -0.40 1.37
N VAL A 27 -5.88 0.49 0.54
CA VAL A 27 -5.70 1.90 0.90
C VAL A 27 -6.21 2.77 -0.22
N PHE A 28 -6.96 3.81 0.16
CA PHE A 28 -7.45 4.80 -0.79
C PHE A 28 -6.37 5.87 -0.95
N VAL A 29 -6.09 6.21 -2.19
CA VAL A 29 -5.14 7.23 -2.61
C VAL A 29 -5.94 8.33 -3.31
N SER A 30 -5.92 9.52 -2.73
CA SER A 30 -6.46 10.73 -3.33
C SER A 30 -5.34 11.44 -4.10
N PRO A 31 -5.33 11.40 -5.45
CA PRO A 31 -4.43 12.22 -6.24
C PRO A 31 -4.95 13.66 -6.34
N SER A 32 -4.06 14.61 -6.63
CA SER A 32 -4.44 15.99 -6.97
C SER A 32 -5.18 16.09 -8.30
N ASP A 33 -4.95 15.14 -9.21
CA ASP A 33 -5.61 15.04 -10.50
C ASP A 33 -5.95 13.56 -10.82
N PRO A 34 -7.17 13.22 -11.25
CA PRO A 34 -7.55 11.84 -11.59
C PRO A 34 -6.71 11.22 -12.71
N SER A 35 -6.07 12.02 -13.57
CA SER A 35 -5.14 11.54 -14.62
C SER A 35 -3.82 10.98 -14.08
N CYS A 36 -3.61 11.05 -12.77
CA CYS A 36 -2.41 10.57 -12.08
C CYS A 36 -2.63 9.21 -11.43
N PRO A 37 -2.38 8.08 -12.13
CA PRO A 37 -2.42 6.77 -11.50
C PRO A 37 -1.27 6.61 -10.50
N PRO A 38 -1.54 6.11 -9.28
CA PRO A 38 -0.49 5.88 -8.30
C PRO A 38 0.36 4.66 -8.69
N PHE A 39 1.65 4.72 -8.38
CA PHE A 39 2.54 3.57 -8.40
C PHE A 39 2.73 3.04 -6.98
N ALA A 40 2.66 1.72 -6.78
CA ALA A 40 2.85 1.11 -5.47
C ALA A 40 3.81 -0.07 -5.57
N GLN A 41 4.77 -0.14 -4.64
CA GLN A 41 5.78 -1.18 -4.59
C GLN A 41 6.09 -1.57 -3.15
N SER A 42 6.15 -2.88 -2.92
CA SER A 42 6.63 -3.47 -1.67
C SER A 42 8.10 -3.87 -1.81
N PRO A 43 8.97 -3.61 -0.82
CA PRO A 43 10.34 -4.11 -0.80
C PRO A 43 10.47 -5.56 -0.30
N VAL A 44 9.35 -6.22 0.03
CA VAL A 44 9.32 -7.58 0.60
C VAL A 44 8.27 -8.44 -0.07
N ASP A 45 8.53 -9.75 -0.16
CA ASP A 45 7.67 -10.70 -0.86
C ASP A 45 6.39 -11.07 -0.08
N TRP A 46 6.38 -10.89 1.25
CA TRP A 46 5.22 -11.20 2.09
C TRP A 46 4.13 -10.12 2.06
N VAL A 47 4.38 -8.99 1.39
CA VAL A 47 3.35 -8.00 1.02
C VAL A 47 3.33 -7.88 -0.50
N GLN A 48 2.32 -8.45 -1.13
CA GLN A 48 2.15 -8.41 -2.57
C GLN A 48 1.17 -7.30 -2.96
N ILE A 49 1.61 -6.36 -3.80
CA ILE A 49 0.71 -5.35 -4.38
C ILE A 49 -0.06 -6.01 -5.53
N MET A 50 -1.39 -6.03 -5.44
CA MET A 50 -2.27 -6.61 -6.47
C MET A 50 -2.60 -5.61 -7.58
N GLY A 51 -2.52 -4.31 -7.28
CA GLY A 51 -2.69 -3.23 -8.26
C GLY A 51 -3.44 -2.04 -7.69
N ALA A 52 -3.63 -1.02 -8.51
CA ALA A 52 -4.41 0.17 -8.21
C ALA A 52 -5.62 0.26 -9.15
N GLN A 53 -6.81 0.48 -8.60
CA GLN A 53 -8.05 0.64 -9.37
C GLN A 53 -8.63 2.03 -9.15
N SER A 54 -9.03 2.71 -10.22
CA SER A 54 -9.71 4.01 -10.12
C SER A 54 -11.07 3.84 -9.43
N GLN A 55 -11.35 4.65 -8.41
CA GLN A 55 -12.61 4.65 -7.68
C GLN A 55 -12.92 6.05 -7.14
N ASN A 56 -14.12 6.57 -7.40
CA ASN A 56 -14.62 7.84 -6.85
C ASN A 56 -13.66 9.04 -6.96
N GLY A 57 -13.02 9.23 -8.12
CA GLY A 57 -12.08 10.34 -8.34
C GLY A 57 -10.69 10.16 -7.70
N GLY A 58 -10.43 9.01 -7.09
CA GLY A 58 -9.10 8.58 -6.65
C GLY A 58 -8.81 7.14 -7.06
N TYR A 59 -7.93 6.48 -6.31
CA TYR A 59 -7.50 5.12 -6.60
C TYR A 59 -7.49 4.27 -5.33
N VAL A 60 -7.94 3.02 -5.40
CA VAL A 60 -7.74 2.04 -4.34
C VAL A 60 -6.58 1.14 -4.71
N VAL A 61 -5.55 1.12 -3.86
CA VAL A 61 -4.42 0.20 -3.97
C VAL A 61 -4.73 -1.02 -3.12
N TYR A 62 -4.87 -2.16 -3.78
CA TYR A 62 -5.09 -3.45 -3.14
C TYR A 62 -3.78 -4.19 -2.97
N TYR A 63 -3.62 -4.83 -1.81
CA TYR A 63 -2.45 -5.62 -1.51
C TYR A 63 -2.82 -6.82 -0.65
N TRP A 64 -1.95 -7.82 -0.63
CA TRP A 64 -2.12 -9.04 0.15
C TRP A 64 -0.94 -9.25 1.07
N VAL A 65 -1.21 -9.56 2.32
CA VAL A 65 -0.22 -9.86 3.36
C VAL A 65 -0.22 -11.35 3.61
N ALA A 66 0.90 -12.01 3.39
CA ALA A 66 1.07 -13.43 3.66
C ALA A 66 1.00 -13.72 5.17
N GLN A 67 0.68 -14.96 5.53
CA GLN A 67 0.74 -15.40 6.92
C GLN A 67 2.15 -15.23 7.50
N ASN A 68 2.25 -14.82 8.77
CA ASN A 68 3.48 -14.78 9.51
C ASN A 68 3.72 -16.10 10.24
N ASN A 69 4.73 -16.85 9.83
CA ASN A 69 5.10 -18.14 10.43
C ASN A 69 6.39 -18.06 11.26
N THR A 70 6.92 -16.86 11.49
CA THR A 70 8.22 -16.66 12.15
C THR A 70 8.14 -16.64 13.67
N GLY A 71 6.93 -16.54 14.25
CA GLY A 71 6.74 -16.41 15.70
C GLY A 71 7.25 -15.08 16.28
N SER A 72 7.56 -14.10 15.43
CA SER A 72 7.97 -12.75 15.80
C SER A 72 7.17 -11.72 14.99
N ALA A 73 6.87 -10.56 15.59
CA ALA A 73 6.19 -9.49 14.88
C ALA A 73 7.08 -8.96 13.75
N ARG A 74 6.49 -8.60 12.62
CA ARG A 74 7.19 -8.01 11.47
C ARG A 74 6.52 -6.74 11.00
N GLY A 75 7.33 -5.83 10.46
CA GLY A 75 6.87 -4.57 9.91
C GLY A 75 7.66 -4.20 8.66
N VAL A 76 7.00 -3.57 7.70
CA VAL A 76 7.65 -3.05 6.48
C VAL A 76 7.04 -1.73 6.04
N GLY A 77 7.88 -0.85 5.49
CA GLY A 77 7.43 0.32 4.75
C GLY A 77 7.25 -0.03 3.27
N VAL A 78 6.02 0.04 2.79
CA VAL A 78 5.65 -0.04 1.38
C VAL A 78 5.62 1.37 0.81
N ASN A 79 6.11 1.58 -0.41
CA ASN A 79 5.95 2.86 -1.08
C ASN A 79 4.66 2.87 -1.88
N ILE A 80 3.75 3.80 -1.60
CA ILE A 80 2.48 3.98 -2.31
C ILE A 80 2.39 5.42 -2.77
N ALA A 81 2.46 5.64 -4.08
CA ALA A 81 2.43 6.96 -4.72
C ALA A 81 3.50 7.93 -4.16
N GLY A 82 4.70 7.40 -3.86
CA GLY A 82 5.78 8.16 -3.24
C GLY A 82 5.65 8.34 -1.72
N GLN A 83 4.52 7.94 -1.13
CA GLN A 83 4.27 8.05 0.31
C GLN A 83 4.65 6.74 1.03
N PRO A 84 5.28 6.83 2.22
CA PRO A 84 5.56 5.65 3.03
C PRO A 84 4.28 5.12 3.69
N PHE A 85 4.01 3.83 3.49
CA PHE A 85 2.87 3.10 4.05
C PHE A 85 3.35 1.92 4.90
N MET A 86 3.09 1.92 6.20
CA MET A 86 3.59 0.92 7.13
C MET A 86 2.63 -0.27 7.28
N VAL A 87 3.09 -1.47 6.96
CA VAL A 87 2.35 -2.70 7.24
C VAL A 87 2.97 -3.37 8.46
N PHE A 88 2.18 -3.59 9.50
CA PHE A 88 2.56 -4.34 10.70
C PHE A 88 1.82 -5.66 10.75
N GLN A 89 2.49 -6.72 11.22
CA GLN A 89 1.88 -8.03 11.35
C GLN A 89 2.33 -8.72 12.64
N ALA A 90 1.35 -9.28 13.35
CA ALA A 90 1.56 -10.04 14.58
C ALA A 90 2.32 -11.38 14.33
N PRO A 91 2.94 -11.96 15.38
CA PRO A 91 3.57 -13.29 15.35
C PRO A 91 2.64 -14.44 14.94
#